data_AF-A0A0F6IG86-F1
#
_entry.id   AF-A0A0F6IG86-F1
#
_cell.length_a   1.000
_cell.length_b   1.000
_cell.length_c   1.000
_cell.angle_alpha   90.00
_cell.angle_beta   90.00
_cell.angle_gamma   90.00
#
_symmetry.space_group_name_H-M   'P 1'
#
loop_
_entity.id
_entity.type
_entity.pdbx_description
1 polymer ?
#
loop_
_entity_poly.entity_id
_entity_poly.type
_entity_poly.pdbx_seq_one_letter_code
_entity_poly.pdbx_strand_id
1 'polypeptide(L)' 'MIYEKLKVSTIIGTRPEIIRLSRVLAKLDQYCDHIMIHTGQNYDYELNEYLFLMIWKLESQIYF' A
#
# COMPACT_ATOMS: atom_id res chain seq x y z
N MET A 1 -31.29 1.36 -0.19
CA MET A 1 -30.36 1.33 0.96
C MET A 1 -28.99 1.74 0.44
N ILE A 2 -28.34 2.71 1.07
CA ILE A 2 -26.95 3.06 0.77
C ILE A 2 -26.11 2.14 1.64
N TYR A 3 -25.29 1.28 1.05
CA TYR A 3 -24.35 0.44 1.77
C TYR A 3 -22.99 1.13 1.76
N GLU A 4 -22.39 1.31 2.94
CA GLU A 4 -21.02 1.80 3.03
C GLU A 4 -20.04 0.72 2.53
N LYS A 5 -18.94 1.16 1.90
CA LYS A 5 -17.86 0.25 1.53
C LYS A 5 -17.21 -0.32 2.79
N LEU A 6 -16.72 -1.55 2.69
CA LEU A 6 -15.94 -2.16 3.76
C LEU A 6 -14.64 -1.39 3.96
N LYS A 7 -14.35 -1.03 5.22
CA LYS A 7 -13.08 -0.39 5.60
C LYS A 7 -12.04 -1.47 5.83
N VAL A 8 -10.93 -1.41 5.10
CA VAL A 8 -9.86 -2.41 5.16
C VAL A 8 -8.54 -1.70 5.41
N SER A 9 -7.70 -2.24 6.28
CA SER A 9 -6.33 -1.74 6.42
C SER A 9 -5.31 -2.86 6.24
N THR A 10 -4.29 -2.60 5.43
CA THR A 10 -3.19 -3.53 5.18
C THR A 10 -1.90 -2.97 5.76
N ILE A 11 -1.33 -3.68 6.72
CA ILE A 11 -0.06 -3.34 7.37
C ILE A 11 1.07 -4.14 6.71
N ILE A 12 2.11 -3.46 6.26
CA ILE A 12 3.29 -4.05 5.61
C ILE A 12 4.57 -3.48 6.21
N GLY A 13 5.64 -4.27 6.22
CA GLY A 13 6.95 -3.87 6.74
C GLY A 13 8.12 -4.21 5.84
N THR A 14 7.94 -5.13 4.88
CA THR A 14 9.06 -5.63 4.07
C THR A 14 8.80 -5.51 2.56
N ARG A 15 9.88 -5.41 1.78
CA ARG A 15 9.80 -5.37 0.31
C ARG A 15 9.13 -6.62 -0.29
N PRO A 16 9.40 -7.86 0.17
CA PRO A 16 8.71 -9.04 -0.34
C PRO A 16 7.19 -9.01 -0.10
N GLU A 17 6.71 -8.43 1.01
CA GLU A 17 5.28 -8.28 1.29
C GLU A 17 4.60 -7.39 0.24
N ILE A 18 5.19 -6.23 -0.07
CA ILE A 18 4.67 -5.31 -1.09
C ILE A 18 4.54 -6.01 -2.44
N ILE A 19 5.60 -6.70 -2.86
CA ILE A 19 5.63 -7.38 -4.18
C ILE A 19 4.54 -8.45 -4.24
N ARG A 20 4.44 -9.29 -3.21
CA ARG A 20 3.47 -10.39 -3.13
C ARG A 20 2.04 -9.89 -3.05
N LEU A 21 1.80 -8.77 -2.37
CA LEU A 21 0.46 -8.22 -2.15
C LEU A 21 0.01 -7.25 -3.25
N SER A 22 0.90 -6.82 -4.14
CA SER A 22 0.61 -5.80 -5.17
C SER A 22 -0.71 -6.00 -5.94
N ARG A 23 -1.05 -7.24 -6.30
CA ARG A 23 -2.31 -7.55 -7.01
C ARG A 23 -3.55 -7.49 -6.11
N VAL A 24 -3.39 -7.82 -4.83
CA VAL A 24 -4.46 -7.80 -3.82
C VAL A 24 -4.77 -6.36 -3.44
N LEU A 25 -3.73 -5.56 -3.19
CA LEU A 25 -3.85 -4.14 -2.86
C LEU A 25 -4.65 -3.40 -3.93
N ALA A 26 -4.23 -3.50 -5.19
CA ALA A 26 -4.94 -2.91 -6.33
C ALA A 26 -6.41 -3.34 -6.47
N LYS A 27 -6.81 -4.48 -5.89
CA LYS A 27 -8.21 -4.91 -5.83
C LYS A 27 -8.92 -4.31 -4.62
N LEU A 28 -8.28 -4.25 -3.47
CA LEU A 28 -8.81 -3.57 -2.29
C LEU A 28 -9.08 -2.09 -2.57
N ASP A 29 -8.19 -1.41 -3.30
CA ASP A 29 -8.37 0.01 -3.66
C ASP A 29 -9.59 0.25 -4.59
N GLN A 30 -10.00 -0.76 -5.36
CA GLN A 30 -11.19 -0.70 -6.23
C GLN A 30 -12.50 -0.91 -5.45
N TYR A 31 -12.51 -1.84 -4.49
CA TYR A 31 -13.74 -2.35 -3.89
C TYR A 31 -13.97 -1.94 -2.43
N CYS A 32 -12.93 -1.48 -1.74
CA CYS A 32 -12.96 -1.17 -0.32
C CYS A 32 -12.54 0.30 -0.08
N ASP A 33 -12.90 0.82 1.09
CA ASP A 33 -12.23 2.00 1.63
C ASP A 33 -10.95 1.51 2.29
N HIS A 34 -9.90 1.38 1.48
CA HIS A 34 -8.67 0.70 1.83
C HIS A 34 -7.58 1.69 2.26
N ILE A 35 -6.90 1.38 3.37
CA ILE A 35 -5.77 2.15 3.89
C ILE A 35 -4.55 1.23 4.00
N MET A 36 -3.48 1.55 3.28
CA MET A 36 -2.20 0.88 3.44
C MET A 36 -1.36 1.59 4.51
N ILE A 37 -0.77 0.82 5.42
CA ILE A 37 0.13 1.30 6.47
C ILE A 37 1.48 0.61 6.31
N HIS A 38 2.55 1.40 6.14
CA HIS A 38 3.91 0.89 6.08
C HIS A 38 4.64 1.14 7.40
N THR A 39 5.11 0.08 8.06
CA THR A 39 5.72 0.14 9.41
C THR A 39 7.14 0.71 9.43
N GLY A 40 7.74 1.00 8.27
CA GLY A 40 9.06 1.62 8.20
C GLY A 40 10.22 0.70 8.65
N GLN A 41 10.02 -0.62 8.66
CA GLN A 41 11.04 -1.57 9.13
C GLN A 41 12.27 -1.71 8.20
N ASN A 42 12.25 -1.15 6.99
CA ASN A 42 13.41 -1.13 6.09
C ASN A 42 14.26 0.13 6.29
N TYR A 43 15.43 -0.03 6.91
CA TYR A 43 16.40 1.02 7.26
C TYR A 43 17.37 1.36 6.10
N ASP A 44 16.92 1.30 4.85
CA ASP A 44 17.77 1.55 3.68
C ASP A 44 17.27 2.79 2.90
N TYR A 45 18.01 3.89 3.06
CA TYR A 45 17.60 5.24 2.65
C TYR A 45 17.63 5.42 1.13
N GLU A 46 18.63 4.85 0.45
CA GLU A 46 18.84 5.05 -1.00
C GLU A 46 17.87 4.21 -1.85
N LEU A 47 17.46 3.05 -1.33
CA LEU A 47 16.56 2.12 -2.04
C LEU A 47 15.07 2.41 -1.80
N ASN A 48 14.75 3.19 -0.76
CA ASN A 48 13.41 3.68 -0.49
C ASN A 48 12.95 4.70 -1.55
N GLU A 49 13.82 5.59 -2.04
CA GLU A 49 13.42 6.61 -3.04
C GLU A 49 13.00 6.00 -4.39
N TYR A 50 13.76 5.05 -4.92
CA TYR A 50 13.40 4.38 -6.19
C TYR A 50 12.15 3.49 -6.05
N LEU A 51 12.01 2.82 -4.90
CA LEU A 51 10.81 2.04 -4.61
C LEU A 51 9.58 2.96 -4.45
N PHE A 52 9.74 4.08 -3.77
CA PHE A 52 8.73 5.12 -3.63
C PHE A 52 8.34 5.63 -5.02
N LEU A 53 9.28 6.04 -5.86
CA LEU A 53 8.96 6.48 -7.22
C LEU A 53 8.24 5.40 -8.06
N MET A 54 8.55 4.11 -7.85
CA MET A 54 7.91 2.98 -8.52
C MET A 54 6.49 2.70 -7.99
N ILE A 55 6.26 2.77 -6.68
CA ILE A 55 4.95 2.55 -6.05
C ILE A 55 4.05 3.78 -6.23
N TRP A 56 4.58 5.00 -6.20
CA TRP A 56 3.83 6.24 -6.44
C TRP A 56 3.35 6.37 -7.89
N LYS A 57 4.06 5.74 -8.83
CA LYS A 57 3.54 5.56 -10.19
C LYS A 57 2.31 4.64 -10.25
N LEU A 58 2.06 3.85 -9.21
CA LEU A 58 0.91 2.97 -9.12
C LEU A 58 -0.24 3.58 -8.32
N GLU A 59 -0.02 4.35 -7.23
CA GLU A 59 -1.11 4.98 -6.47
C GLU A 59 -0.75 6.30 -5.75
N SER A 60 -1.71 7.24 -5.74
CA SER A 60 -1.62 8.61 -5.16
C SER A 60 -2.07 8.72 -3.69
N GLN A 61 -1.99 7.67 -2.88
CA GLN A 61 -2.47 7.69 -1.49
C GLN A 61 -1.57 6.85 -0.57
N ILE A 62 -0.28 7.17 -0.48
CA ILE A 62 0.56 6.68 0.62
C ILE A 62 0.59 7.77 1.68
N TYR A 63 -0.19 7.59 2.75
CA TYR A 63 -0.03 8.39 3.96
C TYR A 63 1.08 7.75 4.80
N PHE A 64 2.14 8.52 5.03
CA PHE A 64 3.15 8.21 6.04
C PHE A 64 2.54 8.26 7.44
#